data_AF-A0A2D6GSD2-F1
#
_entry.id   AF-A0A2D6GSD2-F1
#
_cell.length_a   1.000
_cell.length_b   1.000
_cell.length_c   1.000
_cell.angle_alpha   90.00
_cell.angle_beta   90.00
_cell.angle_gamma   90.00
#
_symmetry.space_group_name_H-M   'P 1'
#
loop_
_entity.id
_entity.type
_entity.pdbx_description
1 polymer ?
#
loop_
_entity_poly.entity_id
_entity_poly.type
_entity_poly.pdbx_seq_one_letter_code
_entity_poly.pdbx_strand_id
1 'polypeptide(L)'
;MSDPWFKFYPTDWQADPALRMCSAGARGLWIEIICLMHNASPYGHLLVNGQSPTDTQLGVLAGIPTDQITALLGELETAGVFSRTRAGVIYSRKMTRSARKAATARNNGRKGGNPALRKQKEKSASDNPDLKAGDKPRSQKPEPELDITPDVSSSNEESTSGTSLPLEISDREFIWSSGIDLLTRNGIQERSARSFLGMQIKTAGGAAAGEKIVATAITAAMQAGSGDPQAYIVQTVKSEKRKPVIREEETEEPTALRKSADGKFLEKIRQSDGVVILRQPLEVAA
;
A
#
# COMPACT_ATOMS: atom_id res chain seq x y z
N MET A 1 -15.68 1.87 23.57
CA MET A 1 -16.27 3.19 23.26
C MET A 1 -16.25 3.38 21.77
N SER A 2 -17.40 3.68 21.15
CA SER A 2 -17.45 4.10 19.76
C SER A 2 -16.73 5.43 19.61
N ASP A 3 -15.96 5.60 18.53
CA ASP A 3 -15.36 6.89 18.21
C ASP A 3 -16.51 7.89 17.94
N PRO A 4 -16.44 9.16 18.38
CA PRO A 4 -17.56 10.10 18.26
C PRO A 4 -17.80 10.61 16.83
N TRP A 5 -16.90 10.26 15.89
CA TRP A 5 -16.99 10.64 14.49
C TRP A 5 -16.38 9.53 13.61
N PHE A 6 -16.77 9.53 12.34
CA PHE A 6 -16.10 8.74 11.30
C PHE A 6 -15.82 9.60 10.08
N LYS A 7 -14.80 9.19 9.31
CA LYS A 7 -14.45 9.90 8.09
C LYS A 7 -15.47 9.63 6.99
N PHE A 8 -16.21 10.65 6.60
CA PHE A 8 -17.13 10.63 5.47
C PHE A 8 -16.50 11.33 4.27
N TYR A 9 -16.61 10.71 3.09
CA TYR A 9 -16.10 11.24 1.84
C TYR A 9 -17.29 11.46 0.89
N PRO A 10 -17.79 12.69 0.73
CA PRO A 10 -18.93 12.98 -0.14
C PRO A 10 -18.72 12.50 -1.58
N THR A 11 -17.49 12.61 -2.10
CA THR A 11 -17.13 12.12 -3.43
C THR A 11 -17.32 10.61 -3.56
N ASP A 12 -16.83 9.82 -2.59
CA ASP A 12 -17.01 8.37 -2.61
C ASP A 12 -18.49 7.97 -2.57
N TRP A 13 -19.31 8.73 -1.82
CA TRP A 13 -20.74 8.51 -1.73
C TRP A 13 -21.46 8.83 -3.05
N GLN A 14 -21.10 9.94 -3.69
CA GLN A 14 -21.72 10.38 -4.95
C GLN A 14 -21.25 9.56 -6.15
N ALA A 15 -20.01 9.04 -6.12
CA ALA A 15 -19.39 8.31 -7.21
C ALA A 15 -19.62 6.79 -7.17
N ASP A 16 -20.28 6.24 -6.14
CA ASP A 16 -20.56 4.80 -6.04
C ASP A 16 -21.68 4.39 -7.03
N PRO A 17 -21.38 3.68 -8.13
CA PRO A 17 -22.38 3.36 -9.14
C PRO A 17 -23.46 2.40 -8.61
N ALA A 18 -23.10 1.46 -7.72
CA ALA A 18 -24.06 0.53 -7.13
C ALA A 18 -25.12 1.28 -6.32
N LEU A 19 -24.67 2.20 -5.48
CA LEU A 19 -25.55 3.03 -4.66
C LEU A 19 -26.34 4.05 -5.50
N ARG A 20 -25.76 4.56 -6.59
CA ARG A 20 -26.42 5.53 -7.49
C ARG A 20 -27.53 4.93 -8.35
N MET A 21 -27.48 3.63 -8.63
CA MET A 21 -28.57 2.90 -9.28
C MET A 21 -29.75 2.62 -8.36
N CYS A 22 -29.55 2.75 -7.04
CA CYS A 22 -30.62 2.56 -6.06
C CYS A 22 -31.53 3.80 -5.95
N SER A 23 -32.76 3.59 -5.52
CA SER A 23 -33.75 4.60 -5.20
C SER A 23 -33.25 5.58 -4.13
N ALA A 24 -33.84 6.77 -4.10
CA ALA A 24 -33.52 7.77 -3.08
C ALA A 24 -33.81 7.24 -1.66
N GLY A 25 -34.87 6.43 -1.50
CA GLY A 25 -35.21 5.79 -0.23
C GLY A 25 -34.14 4.79 0.21
N ALA A 26 -33.67 3.92 -0.69
CA ALA A 26 -32.61 2.95 -0.38
C ALA A 26 -31.29 3.64 -0.02
N ARG A 27 -30.95 4.72 -0.74
CA ARG A 27 -29.80 5.56 -0.42
C ARG A 27 -29.92 6.23 0.96
N GLY A 28 -31.10 6.73 1.31
CA GLY A 28 -31.40 7.29 2.63
C GLY A 28 -31.30 6.24 3.74
N LEU A 29 -31.91 5.07 3.53
CA LEU A 29 -31.81 3.95 4.47
C LEU A 29 -30.34 3.54 4.68
N TRP A 30 -29.54 3.50 3.62
CA TRP A 30 -28.14 3.08 3.74
C TRP A 30 -27.30 4.04 4.61
N ILE A 31 -27.50 5.35 4.53
CA ILE A 31 -26.76 6.28 5.38
C ILE A 31 -27.16 6.14 6.86
N GLU A 32 -28.44 5.92 7.15
CA GLU A 32 -28.92 5.64 8.51
C GLU A 32 -28.32 4.34 9.06
N ILE A 33 -28.29 3.27 8.24
CA ILE A 33 -27.64 2.01 8.61
C ILE A 33 -26.14 2.25 8.90
N ILE A 34 -25.42 3.05 8.10
CA ILE A 34 -24.01 3.40 8.37
C ILE A 34 -23.86 4.08 9.76
N CYS A 35 -24.75 5.00 10.10
CA CYS A 35 -24.76 5.67 11.40
C CYS A 35 -25.01 4.68 12.56
N LEU A 36 -25.93 3.73 12.40
CA LEU A 36 -26.16 2.66 13.38
C LEU A 36 -24.91 1.76 13.53
N MET A 37 -24.33 1.34 12.40
CA MET A 37 -23.12 0.51 12.36
C MET A 37 -21.88 1.19 12.95
N HIS A 38 -21.86 2.53 13.01
CA HIS A 38 -20.77 3.29 13.61
C HIS A 38 -20.75 3.16 15.14
N ASN A 39 -21.93 3.07 15.75
CA ASN A 39 -22.12 2.89 17.19
C ASN A 39 -22.15 1.41 17.61
N ALA A 40 -22.24 0.49 16.65
CA ALA A 40 -22.32 -0.94 16.90
C ALA A 40 -20.98 -1.57 17.34
N SER A 41 -21.09 -2.68 18.08
CA SER A 41 -19.98 -3.56 18.40
C SER A 41 -20.34 -4.99 17.96
N PRO A 42 -19.63 -5.59 16.98
CA PRO A 42 -18.42 -5.09 16.29
C PRO A 42 -18.67 -3.94 15.30
N TYR A 43 -17.70 -3.04 15.18
CA TYR A 43 -17.77 -1.87 14.29
C TYR A 43 -18.08 -2.25 12.83
N GLY A 44 -18.98 -1.52 12.18
CA GLY A 44 -19.33 -1.73 10.78
C GLY A 44 -20.30 -2.89 10.53
N HIS A 45 -20.89 -3.47 11.59
CA HIS A 45 -21.92 -4.50 11.52
C HIS A 45 -23.24 -3.93 12.04
N LEU A 46 -24.36 -4.26 11.40
CA LEU A 46 -25.68 -3.76 11.77
C LEU A 46 -26.17 -4.52 13.00
N LEU A 47 -25.78 -4.05 14.17
CA LEU A 47 -26.14 -4.62 15.46
C LEU A 47 -26.60 -3.52 16.40
N VAL A 48 -27.71 -3.78 17.10
CA VAL A 48 -28.23 -2.96 18.19
C VAL A 48 -28.23 -3.83 19.43
N ASN A 49 -27.50 -3.42 20.47
CA ASN A 49 -27.30 -4.22 21.69
C ASN A 49 -26.82 -5.66 21.40
N GLY A 50 -25.99 -5.85 20.37
CA GLY A 50 -25.42 -7.15 19.99
C GLY A 50 -26.35 -8.05 19.16
N GLN A 51 -27.56 -7.60 18.81
CA GLN A 51 -28.50 -8.34 17.97
C GLN A 51 -28.74 -7.62 16.65
N SER A 52 -28.96 -8.39 15.57
CA SER A 52 -29.38 -7.79 14.29
C SER A 52 -30.81 -7.28 14.43
N PRO A 53 -31.08 -5.98 14.16
CA PRO A 53 -32.43 -5.46 14.23
C PRO A 53 -33.32 -6.15 13.20
N THR A 54 -34.56 -6.40 13.58
CA THR A 54 -35.63 -6.85 12.66
C THR A 54 -36.07 -5.70 11.75
N ASP A 55 -36.72 -6.01 10.62
CA ASP A 55 -37.15 -4.99 9.65
C ASP A 55 -38.10 -3.94 10.28
N THR A 56 -38.94 -4.36 11.23
CA THR A 56 -39.81 -3.46 12.02
C THR A 56 -39.00 -2.51 12.89
N GLN A 57 -38.01 -3.04 13.63
CA GLN A 57 -37.12 -2.22 14.47
C GLN A 57 -36.26 -1.29 13.61
N LEU A 58 -35.80 -1.76 12.45
CA LEU A 58 -35.03 -0.96 11.52
C LEU A 58 -35.86 0.19 10.95
N GLY A 59 -37.15 -0.05 10.65
CA GLY A 59 -38.10 1.00 10.27
C GLY A 59 -38.22 2.10 11.33
N VAL A 60 -38.36 1.71 12.59
CA VAL A 60 -38.40 2.67 13.72
C VAL A 60 -37.09 3.44 13.85
N LEU A 61 -35.95 2.76 13.75
CA LEU A 61 -34.63 3.38 13.88
C LEU A 61 -34.30 4.33 12.72
N ALA A 62 -34.71 3.98 11.50
CA ALA A 62 -34.45 4.77 10.30
C ALA A 62 -35.53 5.84 10.01
N GLY A 63 -36.66 5.82 10.74
CA GLY A 63 -37.80 6.71 10.48
C GLY A 63 -38.51 6.42 9.16
N ILE A 64 -38.49 5.17 8.69
CA ILE A 64 -39.08 4.72 7.43
C ILE A 64 -40.20 3.71 7.77
N PRO A 65 -41.35 3.76 7.08
CA PRO A 65 -42.42 2.82 7.35
C PRO A 65 -41.99 1.38 6.99
N THR A 66 -42.40 0.43 7.83
CA THR A 66 -41.92 -0.96 7.79
C THR A 66 -42.24 -1.67 6.47
N ASP A 67 -43.31 -1.27 5.80
CA ASP A 67 -43.73 -1.79 4.49
C ASP A 67 -42.67 -1.56 3.40
N GLN A 68 -41.91 -0.46 3.49
CA GLN A 68 -40.88 -0.11 2.52
C GLN A 68 -39.52 -0.74 2.86
N ILE A 69 -39.22 -1.02 4.13
CA ILE A 69 -37.90 -1.50 4.56
C ILE A 69 -37.45 -2.74 3.79
N THR A 70 -38.32 -3.73 3.66
CA THR A 70 -38.00 -4.99 2.97
C THR A 70 -37.62 -4.75 1.50
N ALA A 71 -38.36 -3.89 0.81
CA ALA A 71 -38.09 -3.54 -0.58
C ALA A 71 -36.78 -2.76 -0.73
N LEU A 72 -36.54 -1.78 0.15
CA LEU A 72 -35.31 -0.97 0.14
C LEU A 72 -34.06 -1.81 0.47
N LEU A 73 -34.15 -2.72 1.43
CA LEU A 73 -33.07 -3.66 1.75
C LEU A 73 -32.78 -4.61 0.57
N GLY A 74 -33.84 -5.12 -0.09
CA GLY A 74 -33.69 -5.97 -1.27
C GLY A 74 -33.02 -5.25 -2.44
N GLU A 75 -33.32 -3.97 -2.64
CA GLU A 75 -32.64 -3.13 -3.64
C GLU A 75 -31.15 -2.96 -3.35
N LEU A 76 -30.81 -2.63 -2.10
CA LEU A 76 -29.41 -2.50 -1.64
C LEU A 76 -28.64 -3.82 -1.74
N GLU A 77 -29.31 -4.95 -1.46
CA GLU A 77 -28.74 -6.29 -1.58
C GLU A 77 -28.47 -6.65 -3.04
N THR A 78 -29.44 -6.39 -3.93
CA THR A 78 -29.32 -6.64 -5.37
C THR A 78 -28.23 -5.79 -6.01
N ALA A 79 -28.12 -4.51 -5.60
CA ALA A 79 -27.05 -3.63 -6.04
C ALA A 79 -25.67 -4.00 -5.44
N GLY A 80 -25.63 -4.88 -4.44
CA GLY A 80 -24.38 -5.28 -3.79
C GLY A 80 -23.73 -4.14 -3.01
N VAL A 81 -24.52 -3.30 -2.34
CA VAL A 81 -24.01 -2.18 -1.52
C VAL A 81 -23.40 -2.70 -0.21
N PHE A 82 -24.02 -3.71 0.40
CA PHE A 82 -23.53 -4.36 1.62
C PHE A 82 -23.14 -5.82 1.39
N SER A 83 -22.73 -6.50 2.46
CA SER A 83 -22.55 -7.95 2.48
C SER A 83 -23.10 -8.51 3.79
N ARG A 84 -23.40 -9.81 3.82
CA ARG A 84 -23.86 -10.50 5.03
C ARG A 84 -22.78 -11.44 5.55
N THR A 85 -22.68 -11.54 6.87
CA THR A 85 -21.84 -12.55 7.53
C THR A 85 -22.49 -13.93 7.42
N ARG A 86 -21.78 -14.99 7.85
CA ARG A 86 -22.36 -16.36 7.92
C ARG A 86 -23.57 -16.44 8.85
N ALA A 87 -23.68 -15.53 9.82
CA ALA A 87 -24.82 -15.42 10.73
C ALA A 87 -25.97 -14.56 10.16
N GLY A 88 -25.88 -14.10 8.90
CA GLY A 88 -26.90 -13.28 8.25
C GLY A 88 -26.83 -11.77 8.58
N VAL A 89 -25.92 -11.35 9.46
CA VAL A 89 -25.77 -9.94 9.87
C VAL A 89 -25.19 -9.10 8.72
N ILE A 90 -25.88 -8.02 8.39
CA ILE A 90 -25.45 -7.03 7.39
C ILE A 90 -24.22 -6.28 7.91
N TYR A 91 -23.22 -6.08 7.06
CA TYR A 91 -22.03 -5.30 7.38
C TYR A 91 -21.52 -4.48 6.19
N SER A 92 -20.87 -3.36 6.50
CA SER A 92 -20.20 -2.52 5.51
C SER A 92 -18.75 -2.95 5.33
N ARG A 93 -18.41 -3.37 4.10
CA ARG A 93 -17.04 -3.70 3.69
C ARG A 93 -16.08 -2.53 3.89
N LYS A 94 -16.52 -1.30 3.63
CA LYS A 94 -15.69 -0.10 3.79
C LYS A 94 -15.38 0.16 5.26
N MET A 95 -16.39 0.11 6.12
CA MET A 95 -16.22 0.36 7.56
C MET A 95 -15.31 -0.68 8.22
N THR A 96 -15.52 -1.97 7.93
CA THR A 96 -14.69 -3.05 8.48
C THR A 96 -13.23 -2.96 8.02
N ARG A 97 -12.98 -2.63 6.73
CA ARG A 97 -11.63 -2.37 6.21
C ARG A 97 -10.98 -1.15 6.87
N SER A 98 -11.74 -0.07 7.06
CA SER A 98 -11.25 1.14 7.74
C SER A 98 -10.92 0.88 9.20
N ALA A 99 -11.76 0.13 9.92
CA ALA A 99 -11.50 -0.27 11.30
C ALA A 99 -10.24 -1.13 11.42
N ARG A 100 -10.05 -2.09 10.51
CA ARG A 100 -8.82 -2.90 10.46
C ARG A 100 -7.57 -2.06 10.21
N LYS A 101 -7.64 -1.10 9.28
CA LYS A 101 -6.53 -0.16 9.01
C LYS A 101 -6.23 0.71 10.24
N ALA A 102 -7.27 1.26 10.88
CA ALA A 102 -7.14 2.07 12.09
C ALA A 102 -6.54 1.26 13.25
N ALA A 103 -7.00 0.03 13.48
CA ALA A 103 -6.44 -0.86 14.50
C ALA A 103 -4.96 -1.18 14.24
N THR A 104 -4.59 -1.45 12.98
CA THR A 104 -3.20 -1.68 12.58
C THR A 104 -2.34 -0.43 12.82
N ALA A 105 -2.83 0.75 12.44
CA ALA A 105 -2.15 2.01 12.67
C ALA A 105 -1.98 2.33 14.16
N ARG A 106 -3.01 2.11 14.99
CA ARG A 106 -2.95 2.25 16.45
C ARG A 106 -1.90 1.30 17.05
N ASN A 107 -1.88 0.03 16.60
CA ASN A 107 -0.88 -0.94 17.05
C ASN A 107 0.55 -0.55 16.65
N ASN A 108 0.74 -0.04 15.44
CA ASN A 108 2.05 0.45 14.98
C ASN A 108 2.47 1.71 15.75
N GLY A 109 1.55 2.65 15.99
CA GLY A 109 1.80 3.83 16.80
C GLY A 109 2.17 3.49 18.25
N ARG A 110 1.53 2.48 18.85
CA ARG A 110 1.85 1.97 20.18
C ARG A 110 3.26 1.39 20.27
N LYS A 111 3.76 0.77 19.20
CA LYS A 111 5.14 0.25 19.13
C LYS A 111 6.19 1.36 18.94
N GLY A 112 5.75 2.60 18.67
CA GLY A 112 6.62 3.74 18.40
C GLY A 112 7.22 3.72 16.99
N GLY A 113 7.76 4.87 16.59
CA GLY A 113 8.58 4.98 15.38
C GLY A 113 10.02 4.53 15.66
N ASN A 114 10.75 4.07 14.63
CA ASN A 114 12.14 3.67 14.78
C ASN A 114 12.99 4.85 15.31
N PRO A 115 13.56 4.77 16.52
CA PRO A 115 14.33 5.86 17.11
C PRO A 115 15.61 6.19 16.33
N ALA A 116 16.13 5.26 15.51
CA ALA A 116 17.28 5.52 14.63
C ALA A 116 16.97 6.57 13.54
N LEU A 117 15.70 6.74 13.15
CA LEU A 117 15.27 7.75 12.18
C LEU A 117 15.23 9.17 12.78
N ARG A 118 15.32 9.33 14.11
CA ARG A 118 15.30 10.64 14.79
C ARG A 118 16.70 11.26 14.97
N LYS A 119 17.78 10.52 14.69
CA LYS A 119 19.15 10.97 14.97
C LYS A 119 19.82 11.78 13.85
N GLN A 120 19.19 11.92 12.67
CA GLN A 120 19.80 12.56 11.50
C GLN A 120 19.42 14.04 11.30
N LYS A 121 18.53 14.61 12.11
CA LYS A 121 18.21 16.04 12.03
C LYS A 121 18.17 16.60 13.44
N GLU A 122 19.11 17.48 13.76
CA GLU A 122 18.99 18.37 14.91
C GLU A 122 17.63 19.05 14.83
N LYS A 123 16.90 19.09 15.95
CA LYS A 123 15.64 19.81 16.01
C LYS A 123 15.98 21.29 15.79
N SER A 124 15.76 21.80 14.58
CA SER A 124 15.67 23.24 14.39
C SER A 124 14.61 23.77 15.36
N ALA A 125 14.89 24.91 15.99
CA ALA A 125 13.99 25.55 16.93
C ALA A 125 12.57 25.60 16.33
N SER A 126 11.58 25.27 17.15
CA SER A 126 10.18 25.29 16.76
C SER A 126 9.79 26.72 16.36
N ASP A 127 9.36 26.92 15.11
CA ASP A 127 8.79 28.20 14.61
C ASP A 127 7.43 28.55 15.25
N ASN A 128 6.94 27.75 16.20
CA ASN A 128 5.80 28.17 17.02
C ASN A 128 6.30 29.13 18.12
N PRO A 129 5.92 30.42 18.10
CA PRO A 129 6.11 31.27 19.26
C PRO A 129 5.33 30.68 20.44
N ASP A 130 5.94 30.68 21.63
CA ASP A 130 5.23 30.36 22.86
C ASP A 130 4.06 31.32 23.02
N LEU A 131 2.83 30.80 22.91
CA LEU A 131 1.62 31.54 23.23
C LEU A 131 1.70 31.89 24.72
N LYS A 132 2.01 33.16 25.01
CA LYS A 132 1.85 33.72 26.35
C LYS A 132 0.42 33.43 26.82
N ALA A 133 0.31 32.78 27.97
CA ALA A 133 -0.94 32.58 28.65
C ALA A 133 -1.58 33.96 28.96
N GLY A 134 -2.74 34.22 28.37
CA GLY A 134 -3.54 35.40 28.66
C GLY A 134 -4.04 36.12 27.41
N ASP A 135 -5.16 35.66 26.86
CA ASP A 135 -6.36 36.48 26.70
C ASP A 135 -7.37 35.82 25.74
N LYS A 136 -8.62 35.74 26.18
CA LYS A 136 -9.76 35.29 25.38
C LYS A 136 -10.07 36.37 24.33
N PRO A 137 -10.30 36.07 23.05
CA PRO A 137 -10.76 37.10 22.12
C PRO A 137 -12.27 37.31 22.28
N ARG A 138 -12.64 38.50 22.75
CA ARG A 138 -13.95 39.13 22.50
C ARG A 138 -13.88 39.82 21.13
N SER A 139 -14.98 39.72 20.39
CA SER A 139 -15.14 40.07 18.98
C SER A 139 -14.90 41.54 18.58
N GLN A 140 -14.66 41.71 17.26
CA GLN A 140 -14.99 42.82 16.33
C GLN A 140 -13.98 43.97 16.01
N LYS A 141 -13.37 43.86 14.80
CA LYS A 141 -13.30 44.81 13.63
C LYS A 141 -12.56 46.19 13.77
N PRO A 142 -12.15 46.88 12.65
CA PRO A 142 -10.94 46.69 11.82
C PRO A 142 -10.08 47.98 11.58
N GLU A 143 -9.03 47.84 10.74
CA GLU A 143 -8.32 48.85 9.88
C GLU A 143 -7.05 49.59 10.43
N PRO A 144 -6.12 50.09 9.56
CA PRO A 144 -5.19 49.33 8.71
C PRO A 144 -3.74 49.94 8.66
N GLU A 145 -2.91 49.40 7.76
CA GLU A 145 -1.66 49.95 7.18
C GLU A 145 -0.36 49.84 8.01
N LEU A 146 0.52 48.91 7.62
CA LEU A 146 1.63 49.04 6.64
C LEU A 146 2.82 49.79 7.25
N ASP A 147 3.92 49.07 7.46
CA ASP A 147 5.20 49.57 6.97
C ASP A 147 6.18 48.43 6.70
N ILE A 148 6.71 48.49 5.49
CA ILE A 148 7.79 47.71 4.91
C ILE A 148 9.10 48.33 5.42
N THR A 149 10.10 47.54 5.80
CA THR A 149 11.41 47.57 5.11
C THR A 149 12.37 46.49 5.57
N PRO A 150 13.33 46.12 4.69
CA PRO A 150 14.20 44.96 4.77
C PRO A 150 15.66 45.33 5.12
N ASP A 151 16.50 44.35 5.45
CA ASP A 151 17.91 44.25 5.04
C ASP A 151 18.47 42.91 5.60
N VAL A 152 19.05 41.99 4.79
CA VAL A 152 20.49 41.92 4.42
C VAL A 152 21.36 41.64 5.67
N SER A 153 22.29 40.70 5.69
CA SER A 153 22.96 39.93 4.65
C SER A 153 23.87 38.89 5.30
N SER A 154 24.43 38.05 4.42
CA SER A 154 25.77 37.45 4.50
C SER A 154 25.97 36.27 5.47
N SER A 155 26.12 35.03 5.01
CA SER A 155 27.09 34.42 4.07
C SER A 155 28.39 33.99 4.74
N ASN A 156 28.64 32.68 4.72
CA ASN A 156 29.82 31.97 4.21
C ASN A 156 29.85 30.57 4.87
N GLU A 157 29.72 29.50 4.09
CA GLU A 157 30.82 28.81 3.38
C GLU A 157 31.92 28.40 4.37
N GLU A 158 32.16 27.10 4.54
CA GLU A 158 33.20 26.43 3.75
C GLU A 158 33.31 24.94 4.12
N SER A 159 33.58 24.15 3.09
CA SER A 159 33.86 22.72 3.11
C SER A 159 35.25 22.43 3.67
N THR A 160 35.47 21.26 4.31
CA THR A 160 36.76 20.56 4.18
C THR A 160 36.60 19.05 4.20
N SER A 161 37.31 18.45 3.26
CA SER A 161 37.47 17.04 2.93
C SER A 161 38.33 16.26 3.91
N GLY A 162 38.16 14.93 3.94
CA GLY A 162 39.15 14.01 4.50
C GLY A 162 39.03 12.60 3.88
N THR A 163 39.96 12.28 2.97
CA THR A 163 40.11 11.00 2.27
C THR A 163 41.01 10.02 3.04
N SER A 164 40.67 8.73 3.11
CA SER A 164 41.64 7.64 2.89
C SER A 164 40.99 6.25 2.65
N LEU A 165 41.15 5.78 1.39
CA LEU A 165 41.44 4.42 0.89
C LEU A 165 40.44 3.24 1.07
N PRO A 166 40.41 2.31 0.08
CA PRO A 166 39.17 1.84 -0.53
C PRO A 166 38.63 0.56 0.11
N LEU A 167 37.56 0.71 0.87
CA LEU A 167 36.68 -0.38 1.24
C LEU A 167 35.62 -0.51 0.14
N GLU A 168 35.31 -1.74 -0.25
CA GLU A 168 34.34 -2.06 -1.29
C GLU A 168 33.12 -1.13 -1.20
N ILE A 169 32.97 -0.27 -2.21
CA ILE A 169 31.85 0.66 -2.27
C ILE A 169 30.60 -0.22 -2.26
N SER A 170 29.78 -0.09 -1.22
CA SER A 170 28.53 -0.82 -1.12
C SER A 170 27.74 -0.61 -2.41
N ASP A 171 27.18 -1.67 -3.00
CA ASP A 171 26.35 -1.58 -4.22
C ASP A 171 25.35 -0.43 -4.14
N ARG A 172 24.81 -0.19 -2.95
CA ARG A 172 23.93 0.93 -2.64
C ARG A 172 24.61 2.29 -2.86
N GLU A 173 25.78 2.51 -2.29
CA GLU A 173 26.52 3.77 -2.44
C GLU A 173 26.94 4.01 -3.89
N PHE A 174 27.32 2.95 -4.61
CA PHE A 174 27.61 3.01 -6.04
C PHE A 174 26.39 3.43 -6.88
N ILE A 175 25.22 2.83 -6.61
CA ILE A 175 23.97 3.19 -7.32
C ILE A 175 23.60 4.66 -7.09
N TRP A 176 23.67 5.14 -5.84
CA TRP A 176 23.22 6.49 -5.50
C TRP A 176 24.26 7.58 -5.76
N SER A 177 25.52 7.25 -5.99
CA SER A 177 26.54 8.20 -6.45
C SER A 177 26.68 8.15 -7.97
N SER A 178 27.19 7.03 -8.49
CA SER A 178 27.54 6.84 -9.90
C SER A 178 26.30 6.75 -10.80
N GLY A 179 25.21 6.15 -10.30
CA GLY A 179 23.95 6.09 -11.05
C GLY A 179 23.28 7.46 -11.19
N ILE A 180 23.33 8.31 -10.17
CA ILE A 180 22.78 9.68 -10.27
C ILE A 180 23.62 10.53 -11.22
N ASP A 181 24.94 10.48 -11.08
CA ASP A 181 25.87 11.22 -11.94
C ASP A 181 25.71 10.81 -13.41
N LEU A 182 25.61 9.51 -13.71
CA LEU A 182 25.35 9.00 -15.06
C LEU A 182 24.05 9.56 -15.66
N LEU A 183 22.95 9.52 -14.90
CA LEU A 183 21.64 10.00 -15.37
C LEU A 183 21.62 11.53 -15.53
N THR A 184 22.29 12.25 -14.63
CA THR A 184 22.36 13.71 -14.65
C THR A 184 23.19 14.22 -15.83
N ARG A 185 24.31 13.55 -16.15
CA ARG A 185 25.11 13.86 -17.35
C ARG A 185 24.32 13.64 -18.66
N ASN A 186 23.32 12.78 -18.63
CA ASN A 186 22.42 12.53 -19.77
C ASN A 186 21.13 13.39 -19.72
N GLY A 187 21.13 14.48 -18.94
CA GLY A 187 20.07 15.49 -18.96
C GLY A 187 18.88 15.23 -18.03
N ILE A 188 18.96 14.24 -17.15
CA ILE A 188 17.87 13.91 -16.20
C ILE A 188 18.07 14.69 -14.91
N GLN A 189 17.00 15.32 -14.40
CA GLN A 189 17.06 16.02 -13.11
C GLN A 189 17.34 15.03 -11.97
N GLU A 190 18.19 15.43 -11.02
CA GLU A 190 18.66 14.61 -9.89
C GLU A 190 17.51 13.97 -9.08
N ARG A 191 16.42 14.73 -8.88
CA ARG A 191 15.20 14.24 -8.20
C ARG A 191 14.55 13.08 -8.97
N SER A 192 14.47 13.19 -10.30
CA SER A 192 13.90 12.16 -11.18
C SER A 192 14.80 10.94 -11.28
N ALA A 193 16.12 11.14 -11.36
CA ALA A 193 17.11 10.07 -11.35
C ALA A 193 16.99 9.21 -10.08
N ARG A 194 16.84 9.86 -8.91
CA ARG A 194 16.66 9.13 -7.64
C ARG A 194 15.38 8.29 -7.61
N SER A 195 14.27 8.87 -8.03
CA SER A 195 12.98 8.16 -8.09
C SER A 195 13.05 6.94 -9.02
N PHE A 196 13.68 7.11 -10.19
CA PHE A 196 13.86 6.06 -11.18
C PHE A 196 14.71 4.89 -10.66
N LEU A 197 15.88 5.16 -10.06
CA LEU A 197 16.75 4.12 -9.51
C LEU A 197 16.07 3.34 -8.38
N GLY A 198 15.36 4.03 -7.49
CA GLY A 198 14.56 3.39 -6.45
C GLY A 198 13.46 2.48 -7.01
N MET A 199 12.80 2.90 -8.09
CA MET A 199 11.83 2.08 -8.80
C MET A 199 12.46 0.84 -9.45
N GLN A 200 13.67 0.96 -10.02
CA GLN A 200 14.38 -0.18 -10.62
C GLN A 200 14.80 -1.21 -9.56
N ILE A 201 15.31 -0.78 -8.40
CA ILE A 201 15.67 -1.69 -7.29
C ILE A 201 14.44 -2.47 -6.82
N LYS A 202 13.32 -1.77 -6.61
CA LYS A 202 12.05 -2.40 -6.21
C LYS A 202 11.55 -3.37 -7.28
N THR A 203 11.71 -3.01 -8.54
CA THR A 203 11.35 -3.89 -9.65
C THR A 203 12.24 -5.12 -9.62
N ALA A 204 13.56 -5.00 -9.50
CA ALA A 204 14.53 -6.09 -9.58
C ALA A 204 14.47 -7.14 -8.44
N GLY A 205 13.79 -6.88 -7.33
CA GLY A 205 13.61 -7.86 -6.24
C GLY A 205 13.75 -7.32 -4.83
N GLY A 206 13.87 -6.00 -4.64
CA GLY A 206 14.03 -5.37 -3.32
C GLY A 206 15.48 -5.12 -2.94
N ALA A 207 15.77 -4.92 -1.65
CA ALA A 207 17.02 -4.33 -1.16
C ALA A 207 18.28 -5.07 -1.65
N ALA A 208 18.63 -6.24 -1.13
CA ALA A 208 19.91 -6.87 -1.46
C ALA A 208 20.00 -7.42 -2.90
N ALA A 209 18.97 -8.13 -3.37
CA ALA A 209 18.98 -8.74 -4.70
C ALA A 209 18.80 -7.71 -5.82
N GLY A 210 17.96 -6.70 -5.60
CA GLY A 210 17.71 -5.65 -6.58
C GLY A 210 18.83 -4.62 -6.67
N GLU A 211 19.49 -4.28 -5.56
CA GLU A 211 20.65 -3.38 -5.57
C GLU A 211 21.79 -3.96 -6.43
N LYS A 212 22.12 -5.25 -6.28
CA LYS A 212 23.17 -5.91 -7.08
C LYS A 212 22.87 -5.92 -8.58
N ILE A 213 21.63 -6.23 -8.96
CA ILE A 213 21.20 -6.25 -10.37
C ILE A 213 21.27 -4.84 -10.97
N VAL A 214 20.82 -3.83 -10.24
CA VAL A 214 20.82 -2.44 -10.70
C VAL A 214 22.25 -1.86 -10.76
N ALA A 215 23.12 -2.17 -9.80
CA ALA A 215 24.53 -1.78 -9.84
C ALA A 215 25.26 -2.35 -11.07
N THR A 216 25.00 -3.63 -11.39
CA THR A 216 25.54 -4.29 -12.58
C THR A 216 25.01 -3.64 -13.87
N ALA A 217 23.71 -3.33 -13.91
CA ALA A 217 23.07 -2.65 -15.05
C ALA A 217 23.65 -1.24 -15.29
N ILE A 218 23.91 -0.47 -14.23
CA ILE A 218 24.53 0.86 -14.32
C ILE A 218 25.95 0.73 -14.87
N THR A 219 26.75 -0.20 -14.35
CA THR A 219 28.12 -0.44 -14.84
C THR A 219 28.13 -0.82 -16.32
N ALA A 220 27.23 -1.70 -16.73
CA ALA A 220 27.07 -2.08 -18.14
C ALA A 220 26.62 -0.91 -19.03
N ALA A 221 25.75 -0.02 -18.53
CA ALA A 221 25.35 1.19 -19.25
C ALA A 221 26.52 2.17 -19.44
N MET A 222 27.37 2.32 -18.42
CA MET A 222 28.58 3.15 -18.47
C MET A 222 29.59 2.62 -19.49
N GLN A 223 29.79 1.30 -19.54
CA GLN A 223 30.71 0.66 -20.49
C GLN A 223 30.19 0.69 -21.93
N ALA A 224 28.88 0.54 -22.12
CA ALA A 224 28.26 0.55 -23.44
C ALA A 224 28.17 1.96 -24.07
N GLY A 225 28.33 3.02 -23.27
CA GLY A 225 28.27 4.40 -23.78
C GLY A 225 26.93 4.74 -24.44
N SER A 226 25.82 4.18 -23.95
CA SER A 226 24.51 4.34 -24.60
C SER A 226 24.00 5.78 -24.49
N GLY A 227 23.47 6.33 -25.59
CA GLY A 227 22.85 7.66 -25.62
C GLY A 227 21.56 7.79 -24.78
N ASP A 228 20.95 6.68 -24.35
CA ASP A 228 19.85 6.66 -23.37
C ASP A 228 20.13 5.63 -22.25
N PRO A 229 20.72 6.05 -21.13
CA PRO A 229 21.02 5.16 -20.01
C PRO A 229 19.76 4.62 -19.30
N GLN A 230 18.60 5.30 -19.38
CA GLN A 230 17.39 4.81 -18.71
C GLN A 230 16.82 3.58 -19.41
N ALA A 231 16.73 3.63 -20.74
CA ALA A 231 16.25 2.50 -21.54
C ALA A 231 17.15 1.26 -21.34
N TYR A 232 18.47 1.47 -21.31
CA TYR A 232 19.44 0.40 -21.11
C TYR A 232 19.32 -0.27 -19.73
N ILE A 233 19.20 0.52 -18.66
CA ILE A 233 19.01 0.00 -17.29
C ILE A 233 17.69 -0.77 -17.18
N VAL A 234 16.60 -0.30 -17.79
CA VAL A 234 15.31 -1.01 -17.79
C VAL A 234 15.40 -2.34 -18.54
N GLN A 235 16.07 -2.36 -19.68
CA GLN A 235 16.20 -3.56 -20.51
C GLN A 235 17.05 -4.64 -19.82
N THR A 236 18.17 -4.23 -19.24
CA THR A 236 19.07 -5.13 -18.50
C THR A 236 18.38 -5.71 -17.27
N VAL A 237 17.71 -4.89 -16.45
CA VAL A 237 16.94 -5.34 -15.28
C VAL A 237 15.81 -6.33 -15.68
N LYS A 238 15.12 -6.08 -16.80
CA LYS A 238 14.09 -7.00 -17.33
C LYS A 238 14.69 -8.32 -17.84
N SER A 239 15.87 -8.28 -18.45
CA SER A 239 16.55 -9.48 -18.96
C SER A 239 17.06 -10.36 -17.83
N GLU A 240 17.60 -9.78 -16.76
CA GLU A 240 18.15 -10.53 -15.62
C GLU A 240 17.05 -11.27 -14.85
N LYS A 241 15.85 -10.68 -14.78
CA LYS A 241 14.66 -11.36 -14.24
C LYS A 241 14.19 -12.58 -15.04
N ARG A 242 14.48 -12.60 -16.34
CA ARG A 242 14.03 -13.68 -17.25
C ARG A 242 15.00 -14.86 -17.27
N LYS A 243 16.17 -14.73 -16.64
CA LYS A 243 17.15 -15.80 -16.56
C LYS A 243 16.62 -16.89 -15.62
N PRO A 244 16.34 -18.12 -16.10
CA PRO A 244 15.89 -19.18 -15.23
C PRO A 244 17.00 -19.52 -14.24
N VAL A 245 16.65 -19.59 -12.95
CA VAL A 245 17.56 -20.03 -11.89
C VAL A 245 17.87 -21.50 -12.15
N ILE A 246 19.04 -21.78 -12.72
CA ILE A 246 19.57 -23.14 -12.79
C ILE A 246 19.94 -23.50 -11.35
N ARG A 247 19.16 -24.38 -10.74
CA ARG A 247 19.47 -24.97 -9.45
C ARG A 247 20.49 -26.07 -9.72
N GLU A 248 21.73 -25.87 -9.30
CA GLU A 248 22.75 -26.91 -9.34
C GLU A 248 22.24 -28.08 -8.48
N GLU A 249 21.84 -29.17 -9.12
CA GLU A 249 21.49 -30.42 -8.43
C GLU A 249 22.79 -31.06 -7.94
N GLU A 250 23.01 -31.00 -6.63
CA GLU A 250 23.97 -31.85 -5.95
C GLU A 250 23.65 -33.32 -6.28
N THR A 251 24.66 -33.97 -6.86
CA THR A 251 24.58 -35.34 -7.37
C THR A 251 24.70 -36.30 -6.18
N GLU A 252 23.58 -36.71 -5.58
CA GLU A 252 23.59 -37.82 -4.61
C GLU A 252 23.56 -39.17 -5.36
N GLU A 253 24.61 -39.97 -5.13
CA GLU A 253 24.78 -41.34 -5.63
C GLU A 253 23.63 -42.29 -5.20
N PRO A 254 23.19 -43.24 -6.05
CA PRO A 254 22.10 -44.15 -5.72
C PRO A 254 22.57 -45.27 -4.78
N THR A 255 22.33 -45.10 -3.48
CA THR A 255 22.61 -46.15 -2.48
C THR A 255 21.47 -47.19 -2.43
N ALA A 256 21.76 -48.34 -3.05
CA ALA A 256 21.34 -49.70 -2.71
C ALA A 256 19.85 -50.01 -2.40
N LEU A 257 19.25 -50.73 -3.35
CA LEU A 257 18.06 -51.59 -3.21
C LEU A 257 18.09 -52.46 -1.94
N ARG A 258 17.11 -52.27 -1.05
CA ARG A 258 16.62 -53.32 -0.15
C ARG A 258 15.23 -53.75 -0.61
N LYS A 259 15.13 -54.99 -1.11
CA LYS A 259 13.86 -55.66 -1.41
C LYS A 259 13.07 -55.88 -0.12
N SER A 260 11.83 -55.41 -0.09
CA SER A 260 10.82 -55.83 0.88
C SER A 260 9.75 -56.65 0.17
N ALA A 261 9.26 -57.69 0.84
CA ALA A 261 8.55 -58.83 0.26
C ALA A 261 7.06 -58.62 -0.05
N ASP A 262 6.52 -57.41 0.11
CA ASP A 262 5.09 -57.17 -0.07
C ASP A 262 4.84 -56.14 -1.18
N GLY A 263 4.41 -56.64 -2.34
CA GLY A 263 4.15 -55.86 -3.55
C GLY A 263 2.98 -54.88 -3.42
N LYS A 264 3.22 -53.73 -2.77
CA LYS A 264 2.36 -52.54 -2.86
C LYS A 264 3.21 -51.26 -2.86
N PHE A 265 3.44 -50.73 -4.05
CA PHE A 265 3.97 -49.38 -4.25
C PHE A 265 2.84 -48.38 -3.99
N LEU A 266 2.98 -47.49 -3.00
CA LEU A 266 2.18 -46.26 -2.89
C LEU A 266 3.08 -45.10 -3.27
N GLU A 267 3.00 -44.72 -4.55
CA GLU A 267 3.63 -43.53 -5.08
C GLU A 267 2.96 -42.29 -4.46
N LYS A 268 3.71 -41.55 -3.65
CA LYS A 268 3.26 -40.30 -3.04
C LYS A 268 3.36 -39.20 -4.10
N ILE A 269 2.37 -39.12 -4.98
CA ILE A 269 2.24 -38.03 -5.95
C ILE A 269 1.91 -36.75 -5.19
N ARG A 270 2.91 -35.88 -5.04
CA ARG A 270 2.74 -34.50 -4.60
C ARG A 270 2.32 -33.69 -5.83
N GLN A 271 1.03 -33.40 -5.93
CA GLN A 271 0.48 -32.46 -6.92
C GLN A 271 1.11 -31.08 -6.70
N SER A 272 1.85 -30.59 -7.68
CA SER A 272 2.18 -29.18 -7.85
C SER A 272 1.60 -28.69 -9.17
N ASP A 273 0.87 -27.59 -9.06
CA ASP A 273 0.05 -26.96 -10.08
C ASP A 273 0.79 -26.61 -11.38
N GLY A 274 0.08 -26.81 -12.49
CA GLY A 274 0.08 -25.87 -13.62
C GLY A 274 1.06 -26.15 -14.76
N VAL A 275 0.59 -26.83 -15.80
CA VAL A 275 0.43 -26.31 -17.19
C VAL A 275 -0.09 -27.45 -18.07
N VAL A 276 -1.21 -27.18 -18.73
CA VAL A 276 -1.87 -28.05 -19.70
C VAL A 276 -1.09 -28.00 -21.02
N ILE A 277 -0.65 -29.15 -21.53
CA ILE A 277 -0.34 -29.33 -22.96
C ILE A 277 -1.23 -30.47 -23.46
N LEU A 278 -2.39 -30.12 -24.02
CA LEU A 278 -3.18 -31.05 -24.83
C LEU A 278 -2.48 -31.18 -26.18
N ARG A 279 -1.74 -32.27 -26.39
CA ARG A 279 -1.48 -32.78 -27.73
C ARG A 279 -2.43 -33.95 -27.98
N GLN A 280 -3.35 -33.78 -28.92
CA GLN A 280 -4.20 -34.85 -29.42
C GLN A 280 -3.32 -35.92 -30.10
N PRO A 281 -3.53 -37.22 -29.82
CA PRO A 281 -3.05 -38.26 -30.70
C PRO A 281 -3.97 -38.36 -31.93
N LEU A 282 -3.38 -38.20 -33.11
CA LEU A 282 -3.99 -38.59 -34.38
C LEU A 282 -4.20 -40.12 -34.37
N GLU A 283 -5.44 -40.56 -34.24
CA GLU A 283 -5.84 -41.86 -34.78
C GLU A 283 -5.84 -41.75 -36.31
N VAL A 284 -4.99 -42.54 -36.97
CA VAL A 284 -5.21 -42.95 -38.35
C VAL A 284 -5.45 -44.45 -38.32
N ALA A 285 -6.65 -44.82 -38.75
CA ALA A 285 -7.12 -46.17 -38.91
C ALA A 285 -6.57 -46.83 -40.19
N ALA A 286 -6.59 -48.18 -40.15
CA ALA A 286 -6.22 -49.18 -41.17
C ALA A 286 -4.74 -49.61 -41.20
#